data_AF-A0A529HFP6-F1
#
_entry.id   AF-A0A529HFP6-F1
#
_cell.length_a   1.000
_cell.length_b   1.000
_cell.length_c   1.000
_cell.angle_alpha   90.00
_cell.angle_beta   90.00
_cell.angle_gamma   90.00
#
_symmetry.space_group_name_H-M   'P 1'
#
loop_
_entity.id
_entity.type
_entity.pdbx_description
1 polymer ?
#
loop_
_entity_poly.entity_id
_entity_poly.type
_entity_poly.pdbx_seq_one_letter_code
_entity_poly.pdbx_strand_id
1 'polypeptide(L)'
;IYGVADEARIHERVPTFCFNIGKLSPQRIVEEMAVMQIGIRDGHMYAPRLMSRLNLSMDSGAVRASLVHYNTVEEVHRFGEALRA
;
A
#
# COMPACT_ATOMS: atom_id res chain seq x y z
N ILE A 1 1.96 -8.47 0.02
CA ILE A 1 2.82 -7.32 0.37
C ILE A 1 4.16 -7.49 -0.35
N TYR A 2 4.71 -6.41 -0.90
CA TYR A 2 6.04 -6.43 -1.53
C TYR A 2 7.10 -6.03 -0.49
N GLY A 3 8.22 -6.76 -0.48
CA GLY A 3 9.28 -6.64 0.55
C GLY A 3 9.11 -7.62 1.71
N VAL A 4 9.65 -7.28 2.88
CA VAL A 4 9.69 -8.13 4.08
C VAL A 4 8.27 -8.47 4.59
N ALA A 5 7.77 -9.66 4.31
CA ALA A 5 6.42 -10.08 4.74
C ALA A 5 6.44 -10.89 6.04
N ASP A 6 7.61 -11.36 6.46
CA ASP A 6 7.81 -12.17 7.66
C ASP A 6 7.67 -11.32 8.92
N GLU A 7 6.76 -11.71 9.81
CA GLU A 7 6.48 -11.02 11.06
C GLU A 7 7.71 -10.95 11.97
N ALA A 8 8.55 -11.99 11.98
CA ALA A 8 9.78 -12.01 12.77
C ALA A 8 10.78 -10.92 12.34
N ARG A 9 10.63 -10.41 11.11
CA ARG A 9 11.52 -9.42 10.49
C ARG A 9 10.88 -8.05 10.33
N ILE A 10 9.74 -7.78 10.97
CA ILE A 10 9.08 -6.46 10.91
C ILE A 10 10.01 -5.34 11.36
N HIS A 11 10.92 -5.60 12.31
CA HIS A 11 11.90 -4.64 12.80
C HIS A 11 12.88 -4.15 11.71
N GLU A 12 13.01 -4.85 10.59
CA GLU A 12 13.82 -4.44 9.42
C GLU A 12 13.04 -3.50 8.47
N ARG A 13 11.75 -3.28 8.71
CA ARG A 13 10.90 -2.46 7.83
C ARG A 13 10.92 -0.99 8.19
N VAL A 14 10.81 -0.18 7.15
CA VAL A 14 10.35 1.21 7.25
C VAL A 14 8.82 1.27 7.22
N PRO A 15 8.19 2.36 7.71
CA PRO A 15 6.73 2.52 7.74
C PRO A 15 6.14 2.86 6.35
N THR A 16 6.54 2.13 5.32
CA THR A 16 6.00 2.22 3.96
C THR A 16 5.67 0.82 3.45
N PHE A 17 4.42 0.66 3.04
CA PHE A 17 3.83 -0.61 2.64
C PHE A 17 3.40 -0.52 1.19
N CYS A 18 3.86 -1.47 0.38
CA CYS A 18 3.46 -1.62 -1.01
C CYS A 18 2.76 -2.97 -1.16
N PHE A 19 1.55 -3.01 -1.72
CA PHE A 19 0.74 -4.23 -1.80
C PHE A 19 -0.35 -4.14 -2.87
N ASN A 20 -0.90 -5.30 -3.27
CA ASN A 20 -2.11 -5.44 -4.08
C ASN A 20 -3.06 -6.41 -3.37
N ILE A 21 -4.37 -6.28 -3.61
CA ILE A 21 -5.41 -7.11 -2.99
C ILE A 21 -6.09 -7.94 -4.08
N GLY A 22 -5.80 -9.25 -4.10
CA GLY A 22 -6.39 -10.18 -5.07
C GLY A 22 -6.24 -9.68 -6.51
N LYS A 23 -7.37 -9.53 -7.22
CA LYS A 23 -7.46 -9.01 -8.59
C LYS A 23 -7.97 -7.57 -8.66
N LEU A 24 -8.10 -6.89 -7.53
CA LEU A 24 -8.60 -5.52 -7.49
C LEU A 24 -7.57 -4.56 -8.09
N SER A 25 -8.08 -3.56 -8.83
CA SER A 25 -7.24 -2.49 -9.36
C SER A 25 -6.69 -1.62 -8.22
N PRO A 26 -5.38 -1.34 -8.19
CA PRO A 26 -4.80 -0.40 -7.22
C PRO A 26 -5.48 0.96 -7.21
N GLN A 27 -5.81 1.49 -8.39
CA GLN A 27 -6.54 2.75 -8.55
C GLN A 27 -7.90 2.69 -7.85
N ARG A 28 -8.64 1.60 -8.05
CA ARG A 28 -9.98 1.44 -7.45
C ARG A 28 -9.92 1.44 -5.93
N ILE A 29 -8.92 0.77 -5.35
CA ILE A 29 -8.70 0.75 -3.90
C ILE A 29 -8.44 2.16 -3.38
N VAL A 30 -7.61 2.95 -4.08
CA VAL A 30 -7.32 4.34 -3.69
C VAL A 30 -8.57 5.23 -3.78
N GLU A 31 -9.38 5.07 -4.83
CA GLU A 31 -10.64 5.80 -4.98
C GLU A 31 -11.63 5.51 -3.84
N GLU A 32 -11.79 4.24 -3.46
CA GLU A 32 -12.66 3.84 -2.35
C GLU A 32 -12.14 4.34 -1.00
N MET A 33 -10.83 4.28 -0.78
CA MET A 33 -10.18 4.83 0.41
C MET A 33 -10.33 6.34 0.51
N ALA A 34 -10.28 7.06 -0.62
CA ALA A 34 -10.49 8.50 -0.66
C ALA A 34 -11.92 8.89 -0.22
N VAL A 35 -12.95 8.12 -0.60
CA VAL A 35 -14.33 8.32 -0.10
C VAL A 35 -14.38 8.19 1.42
N MET A 36 -13.63 7.24 1.97
CA MET A 36 -13.47 7.05 3.41
C MET A 36 -12.50 8.05 4.06
N GLN A 37 -12.03 9.10 3.36
CA GLN A 37 -11.06 10.07 3.89
C GLN A 37 -9.78 9.40 4.41
N ILE A 38 -9.24 8.45 3.63
CA ILE A 38 -7.97 7.76 3.88
C ILE A 38 -7.05 8.02 2.68
N GLY A 39 -5.94 8.72 2.93
CA GLY A 39 -4.97 9.09 1.90
C GLY A 39 -3.95 7.98 1.65
N ILE A 40 -4.05 7.31 0.51
CA ILE A 40 -3.06 6.36 -0.02
C ILE A 40 -2.79 6.64 -1.50
N ARG A 41 -1.82 5.95 -2.11
CA ARG A 41 -1.39 6.20 -3.49
C ARG A 41 -1.31 4.91 -4.30
N ASP A 42 -1.68 4.95 -5.56
CA ASP A 42 -1.50 3.86 -6.52
C ASP A 42 -0.47 4.22 -7.61
N GLY A 43 -0.17 3.26 -8.48
CA GLY A 43 0.71 3.41 -9.63
C GLY A 43 2.11 2.84 -9.41
N HIS A 44 3.05 3.25 -10.27
CA HIS A 44 4.39 2.66 -10.35
C HIS A 44 5.46 3.44 -9.55
N MET A 45 5.09 4.50 -8.82
CA MET A 45 5.99 5.36 -8.01
C MET A 45 7.30 5.75 -8.71
N TYR A 46 7.24 6.04 -10.01
CA TYR A 46 8.42 6.33 -10.86
C TYR A 46 9.55 5.27 -10.77
N ALA A 47 9.21 4.01 -10.47
CA ALA A 47 10.14 2.93 -10.21
C ALA A 47 10.03 1.77 -11.23
N PRO A 48 10.27 2.00 -12.55
CA PRO A 48 10.01 1.01 -13.59
C PRO A 48 10.82 -0.28 -13.44
N ARG A 49 12.09 -0.17 -13.02
CA ARG A 49 12.96 -1.34 -12.78
C ARG A 49 12.44 -2.21 -11.62
N LEU A 50 11.88 -1.57 -10.60
CA LEU A 50 11.30 -2.29 -9.46
C LEU A 50 9.99 -2.98 -9.86
N MET A 51 9.12 -2.28 -10.60
CA MET A 51 7.87 -2.87 -11.11
C MET A 51 8.15 -4.12 -11.94
N SER A 52 9.11 -4.05 -12.88
CA SER A 52 9.52 -5.21 -13.67
C SER A 52 10.04 -6.35 -12.79
N ARG A 53 10.90 -6.06 -11.79
CA ARG A 53 11.42 -7.09 -10.88
C ARG A 53 10.34 -7.75 -10.00
N LEU A 54 9.26 -7.04 -9.72
CA LEU A 54 8.11 -7.53 -8.95
C LEU A 54 7.00 -8.11 -9.85
N ASN A 55 7.20 -8.18 -11.17
CA ASN A 55 6.20 -8.60 -12.15
C ASN A 55 4.90 -7.78 -12.08
N LEU A 56 5.03 -6.47 -11.90
CA LEU A 56 3.91 -5.52 -11.87
C LEU A 56 3.81 -4.74 -13.18
N SER A 57 2.57 -4.48 -13.60
CA SER A 57 2.30 -3.63 -14.76
C SER A 57 2.74 -2.19 -14.47
N MET A 58 3.32 -1.53 -15.49
CA MET A 58 3.60 -0.10 -15.43
C MET A 58 2.34 0.75 -15.47
N ASP A 59 1.25 0.25 -16.03
CA ASP A 59 -0.01 0.98 -16.15
C ASP A 59 -0.77 1.05 -14.82
N SER A 60 -0.75 -0.05 -14.05
CA SER A 60 -1.47 -0.13 -12.76
C SER A 60 -0.56 0.00 -11.54
N GLY A 61 0.66 -0.54 -11.60
CA GLY A 61 1.59 -0.62 -10.49
C GLY A 61 1.01 -1.31 -9.25
N ALA A 62 1.09 -0.64 -8.10
CA ALA A 62 0.63 -1.16 -6.82
C ALA A 62 0.07 -0.07 -5.89
N VAL A 63 -0.62 -0.49 -4.83
CA VAL A 63 -1.03 0.41 -3.74
C VAL A 63 0.15 0.65 -2.80
N ARG A 64 0.32 1.90 -2.37
CA ARG A 64 1.28 2.33 -1.35
C ARG A 64 0.59 3.10 -0.23
N ALA A 65 0.78 2.61 0.99
CA ALA A 65 0.52 3.35 2.21
C ALA A 65 1.85 3.79 2.83
N SER A 66 1.99 5.07 3.12
CA SER A 66 3.21 5.66 3.68
C SER A 66 2.83 6.39 4.96
N LEU A 67 3.34 5.91 6.09
CA LEU A 67 3.13 6.55 7.37
C LEU A 67 4.33 7.42 7.72
N VAL A 68 4.05 8.46 8.47
CA VAL A 68 5.02 9.45 8.96
C VAL A 68 4.75 9.75 10.44
N HIS A 69 5.61 10.56 11.04
CA HIS A 69 5.66 10.77 12.49
C HIS A 69 4.39 11.38 13.13
N TYR A 70 3.46 11.90 12.34
CA TYR A 70 2.19 12.43 12.83
C TYR A 70 1.02 11.45 12.71
N ASN A 71 1.22 10.26 12.11
CA ASN A 71 0.16 9.26 12.06
C ASN A 71 -0.07 8.64 13.44
N THR A 72 -1.32 8.27 13.73
CA THR A 72 -1.69 7.65 15.00
C THR A 72 -2.03 6.16 14.85
N VAL A 73 -2.03 5.42 15.96
CA VAL A 73 -2.42 4.00 15.98
C VAL A 73 -3.90 3.85 15.59
N GLU A 74 -4.75 4.79 15.99
CA GLU A 74 -6.17 4.82 15.64
C GLU A 74 -6.36 4.97 14.12
N GLU A 75 -5.56 5.79 13.44
CA GLU A 75 -5.56 5.89 11.98
C GLU A 75 -5.16 4.56 11.32
N VAL A 76 -4.17 3.85 11.89
CA VAL A 76 -3.76 2.51 11.43
C VAL A 76 -4.89 1.49 11.58
N HIS A 77 -5.58 1.50 12.72
CA HIS A 77 -6.73 0.64 12.95
C HIS A 77 -7.86 0.95 11.96
N ARG A 78 -8.19 2.23 11.79
CA ARG A 78 -9.19 2.69 10.82
C ARG A 78 -8.86 2.25 9.38
N PHE A 79 -7.58 2.34 8.99
CA PHE A 79 -7.11 1.84 7.70
C PHE A 79 -7.26 0.32 7.58
N GLY A 80 -6.92 -0.42 8.63
CA GLY A 80 -7.09 -1.88 8.68
C GLY A 80 -8.54 -2.33 8.54
N GLU A 81 -9.47 -1.62 9.18
CA GLU A 81 -10.92 -1.88 9.04
C GLU A 81 -11.42 -1.54 7.64
N ALA A 82 -10.99 -0.41 7.07
CA ALA A 82 -11.37 -0.01 5.71
C ALA A 82 -10.90 -1.01 4.63
N LEU A 83 -9.82 -1.77 4.88
CA LEU A 83 -9.34 -2.82 3.98
C LEU A 83 -10.14 -4.13 4.07
N ARG A 84 -10.94 -4.31 5.13
CA ARG A 84 -11.75 -5.51 5.36
C ARG A 84 -13.20 -5.37 4.89
N ALA A 85 -13.67 -4.14 4.72
CA ALA A 85 -15.01 -3.81 4.21
C ALA A 85 -15.14 -4.16 2.72
#